data_AF-M8BFD2-F1
#
_entry.id   AF-M8BFD2-F1
#
_cell.length_a   1.000
_cell.length_b   1.000
_cell.length_c   1.000
_cell.angle_alpha   90.00
_cell.angle_beta   90.00
_cell.angle_gamma   90.00
#
_symmetry.space_group_name_H-M   'P 1'
#
loop_
_entity.id
_entity.type
_entity.pdbx_description
1 polymer ?
#
loop_
_entity_poly.entity_id
_entity_poly.type
_entity_poly.pdbx_seq_one_letter_code
_entity_poly.pdbx_strand_id
1 'polypeptide(L)'
;MKNNVAAAVPRLVAHREVEMFSHYVANQIGIEDPNQCPHLCTMAYEYLKKSEGYEQNLLAFFHNNMDPDALLVKLIEELDRCILGYFSFHWKCATHVITQVLTAEQPKRKLRSLVFEATRKMRFERVTRELKVTRLFSTLMEELKVIGISYHDNRPRYPPAEVMVPAAQGDRSPVLLLMGGGMGAGKSTVIKEIMKEMFWSGAAANAVVVEADAFKEADVIYQAINSRGHHNDMLQTAELVHQSSTDAAASVLVTALNEGRDVIMDGTLSWEPFVLQTVAMAREVHQQRYRMGAGYKVAADGTTTEQYWEAVEEEEGVGPNCRMKPYRIELVGVICDAYLAVIRGIRRAIICGRAVRVTSQLRSHKRFASAFRRYCDLVDNARLYSTNAVGGPKLIAWKDGGSRLLVDVEDIQLLDRVSGINEEANCVHELYQNGHPTGGAGSVWEDLVTSPERASIQRELKAAILKSEACFPSP
;
A
#
# COMPACT_ATOMS: atom_id res chain seq x y z
N MET A 1 -44.67 6.19 3.32
CA MET A 1 -43.75 5.09 3.67
C MET A 1 -42.33 5.63 3.59
N LYS A 2 -41.74 5.99 4.73
CA LYS A 2 -40.35 6.46 4.83
C LYS A 2 -39.48 5.21 4.89
N ASN A 3 -38.70 4.95 3.85
CA ASN A 3 -37.79 3.81 3.80
C ASN A 3 -36.72 3.96 4.89
N ASN A 4 -36.55 2.88 5.64
CA ASN A 4 -35.71 2.77 6.82
C ASN A 4 -34.23 2.64 6.40
N VAL A 5 -33.60 3.76 6.04
CA VAL A 5 -32.15 3.82 5.74
C VAL A 5 -31.29 3.43 6.97
N ALA A 6 -31.90 3.43 8.17
CA ALA A 6 -31.26 3.02 9.42
C ALA A 6 -30.87 1.53 9.50
N ALA A 7 -31.34 0.67 8.59
CA ALA A 7 -30.96 -0.75 8.55
C ALA A 7 -29.65 -1.01 7.77
N ALA A 8 -29.19 -0.07 6.94
CA ALA A 8 -28.02 -0.22 6.08
C ALA A 8 -26.78 0.56 6.56
N VAL A 9 -26.95 1.42 7.58
CA VAL A 9 -25.87 2.20 8.20
C VAL A 9 -25.53 1.52 9.53
N PRO A 10 -24.25 1.23 9.84
CA PRO A 10 -23.89 0.69 11.13
C PRO A 10 -24.45 1.60 12.23
N ARG A 11 -25.05 1.00 13.26
CA ARG A 11 -25.54 1.72 14.44
C ARG A 11 -24.34 2.46 15.04
N LEU A 12 -24.20 3.74 14.70
CA LEU A 12 -23.21 4.64 15.28
C LEU A 12 -23.63 4.87 16.72
N VAL A 13 -23.28 3.94 17.59
CA VAL A 13 -23.42 4.11 19.02
C VAL A 13 -22.36 5.12 19.41
N ALA A 14 -22.81 6.34 19.73
CA ALA A 14 -21.99 7.35 20.38
C ALA A 14 -21.68 6.92 21.82
N HIS A 15 -20.81 5.91 21.98
CA HIS A 15 -20.23 5.55 23.27
C HIS A 15 -18.70 5.53 23.17
N ARG A 16 -18.06 5.95 24.26
CA ARG A 16 -16.62 6.27 24.40
C ARG A 16 -15.67 5.09 24.20
N GLU A 17 -16.14 3.92 23.77
CA GLU A 17 -15.33 2.73 23.48
C GLU A 17 -15.78 2.12 22.15
N VAL A 18 -14.83 1.90 21.24
CA VAL A 18 -15.11 1.27 19.94
C VAL A 18 -15.45 -0.21 20.20
N GLU A 19 -16.61 -0.65 19.68
CA GLU A 19 -17.06 -2.04 19.78
C GLU A 19 -15.99 -3.00 19.23
N MET A 20 -15.81 -4.17 19.86
CA MET A 20 -14.89 -5.19 19.34
C MET A 20 -15.31 -5.67 17.95
N PHE A 21 -14.35 -5.88 17.04
CA PHE A 21 -14.65 -6.31 15.66
C PHE A 21 -15.48 -7.60 15.61
N SER A 22 -15.16 -8.60 16.44
CA SER A 22 -15.92 -9.86 16.50
C SER A 22 -17.38 -9.65 16.95
N HIS A 23 -17.61 -8.75 17.90
CA HIS A 23 -18.96 -8.40 18.38
C HIS A 23 -19.73 -7.64 17.30
N TYR A 24 -19.06 -6.73 16.60
CA TYR A 24 -19.63 -6.03 15.46
C TYR A 24 -20.10 -7.02 14.39
N VAL A 25 -19.29 -8.04 14.05
CA VAL A 25 -19.67 -9.09 13.09
C VAL A 25 -20.91 -9.86 13.57
N ALA A 26 -20.93 -10.31 14.82
CA ALA A 26 -22.08 -11.02 15.39
C ALA A 26 -23.36 -10.16 15.32
N ASN A 27 -23.25 -8.89 15.67
CA ASN A 27 -24.35 -7.92 15.60
C ASN A 27 -24.83 -7.66 14.17
N GLN A 28 -23.92 -7.59 13.18
CA GLN A 28 -24.30 -7.45 11.77
C GLN A 28 -25.06 -8.67 11.24
N ILE A 29 -24.70 -9.89 11.67
CA ILE A 29 -25.42 -11.12 11.34
C ILE A 29 -26.76 -11.23 12.10
N GLY A 30 -26.94 -10.44 13.15
CA GLY A 30 -28.16 -10.37 13.95
C GLY A 30 -28.14 -11.26 15.19
N ILE A 31 -26.96 -11.57 15.74
CA ILE A 31 -26.76 -12.27 17.01
C ILE A 31 -26.36 -11.21 18.06
N GLU A 32 -27.26 -10.91 19.00
CA GLU A 32 -27.08 -9.80 19.97
C GLU A 32 -26.11 -10.14 21.11
N ASP A 33 -26.02 -11.42 21.49
CA ASP A 33 -25.13 -11.90 22.55
C ASP A 33 -23.97 -12.69 21.94
N PRO A 34 -22.74 -12.14 21.92
CA PRO A 34 -21.56 -12.82 21.38
C PRO A 34 -21.25 -14.16 22.06
N ASN A 35 -21.73 -14.40 23.28
CA ASN A 35 -21.55 -15.68 23.97
C ASN A 35 -22.33 -16.83 23.30
N GLN A 36 -23.30 -16.51 22.44
CA GLN A 36 -24.02 -17.50 21.64
C GLN A 36 -23.24 -17.94 20.40
N CYS A 37 -22.17 -17.21 20.04
CA CYS A 37 -21.36 -17.49 18.86
C CYS A 37 -19.85 -17.29 19.11
N PRO A 38 -19.26 -17.99 20.09
CA PRO A 38 -17.84 -17.84 20.42
C PRO A 38 -16.92 -18.27 19.27
N HIS A 39 -17.27 -19.32 18.51
CA HIS A 39 -16.45 -19.77 17.38
C HIS A 39 -16.50 -18.78 16.22
N LEU A 40 -17.67 -18.20 15.92
CA LEU A 40 -17.78 -17.10 14.97
C LEU A 40 -16.87 -15.92 15.35
N CYS A 41 -16.83 -15.57 16.64
CA CYS A 41 -16.00 -14.46 17.12
C CYS A 41 -14.50 -14.74 16.89
N THR A 42 -14.06 -15.97 17.16
CA THR A 42 -12.69 -16.42 16.91
C THR A 42 -12.37 -16.41 15.41
N MET A 43 -13.22 -17.03 14.59
CA MET A 43 -13.05 -17.08 13.14
C MET A 43 -13.03 -15.69 12.49
N ALA A 44 -13.82 -14.73 13.01
CA ALA A 44 -13.81 -13.36 12.53
C ALA A 44 -12.42 -12.71 12.73
N TYR A 45 -11.78 -12.92 13.88
CA TYR A 45 -10.42 -12.44 14.12
C TYR A 45 -9.37 -13.19 13.30
N GLU A 46 -9.48 -14.52 13.19
CA GLU A 46 -8.58 -15.34 12.38
C GLU A 46 -8.64 -14.93 10.90
N TYR A 47 -9.84 -14.70 10.36
CA TYR A 47 -10.05 -14.22 8.99
C TYR A 47 -9.45 -12.83 8.77
N LEU A 48 -9.65 -11.91 9.74
CA LEU A 48 -9.12 -10.56 9.67
C LEU A 48 -7.57 -10.53 9.74
N LYS A 49 -6.99 -11.36 10.60
CA LYS A 49 -5.53 -11.52 10.75
C LYS A 49 -4.88 -12.33 9.65
N LYS A 50 -5.67 -13.13 8.92
CA LYS A 50 -5.18 -14.20 8.03
C LYS A 50 -4.24 -15.15 8.78
N SER A 51 -4.66 -15.55 9.99
CA SER A 51 -3.92 -16.49 10.85
C SER A 51 -3.71 -17.83 10.14
N GLU A 52 -2.60 -18.51 10.39
CA GLU A 52 -2.36 -19.84 9.83
C GLU A 52 -3.50 -20.81 10.23
N GLY A 53 -4.05 -21.54 9.26
CA GLY A 53 -5.15 -22.48 9.50
C GLY A 53 -6.57 -21.92 9.40
N TYR A 54 -6.75 -20.60 9.20
CA TYR A 54 -8.08 -19.97 9.23
C TYR A 54 -9.06 -20.54 8.18
N GLU A 55 -8.56 -20.94 7.00
CA GLU A 55 -9.39 -21.49 5.92
C GLU A 55 -9.95 -22.87 6.31
N GLN A 56 -9.12 -23.71 6.93
CA GLN A 56 -9.51 -25.02 7.44
C GLN A 56 -10.54 -24.88 8.57
N ASN A 57 -10.36 -23.90 9.47
CA ASN A 57 -11.30 -23.63 10.55
C ASN A 57 -12.68 -23.22 10.01
N LEU A 58 -12.71 -22.33 9.02
CA LEU A 58 -13.96 -21.91 8.37
C LEU A 58 -14.67 -23.07 7.66
N LEU A 59 -13.93 -23.91 6.94
CA LEU A 59 -14.47 -25.11 6.29
C LEU A 59 -15.02 -26.12 7.31
N ALA A 60 -14.26 -26.39 8.38
CA ALA A 60 -14.66 -27.34 9.43
C ALA A 60 -15.93 -26.87 10.16
N PHE A 61 -16.10 -25.56 10.35
CA PHE A 61 -17.25 -25.01 11.07
C PHE A 61 -18.59 -25.39 10.42
N PHE A 62 -18.69 -25.34 9.09
CA PHE A 62 -19.94 -25.64 8.38
C PHE A 62 -20.14 -27.09 7.96
N HIS A 63 -19.19 -28.00 8.24
CA HIS A 63 -19.21 -29.39 7.74
C HIS A 63 -20.52 -30.18 7.94
N ASN A 64 -21.32 -29.86 8.96
CA ASN A 64 -22.59 -30.52 9.31
C ASN A 64 -23.83 -29.86 8.66
N ASN A 65 -23.64 -28.87 7.78
CA ASN A 65 -24.73 -28.18 7.09
C ASN A 65 -24.97 -28.75 5.69
N MET A 66 -26.21 -28.56 5.21
CA MET A 66 -26.52 -28.79 3.81
C MET A 66 -25.85 -27.67 3.01
N ASP A 67 -24.95 -28.04 2.09
CA ASP A 67 -24.17 -27.13 1.24
C ASP A 67 -23.18 -26.22 2.01
N PRO A 68 -22.11 -26.80 2.59
CA PRO A 68 -21.11 -26.05 3.37
C PRO A 68 -20.33 -25.05 2.50
N ASP A 69 -20.11 -25.34 1.22
CA ASP A 69 -19.35 -24.48 0.31
C ASP A 69 -20.10 -23.18 0.01
N ALA A 70 -21.41 -23.26 -0.25
CA ALA A 70 -22.23 -22.06 -0.46
C ALA A 70 -22.33 -21.19 0.80
N LEU A 71 -22.42 -21.81 1.99
CA LEU A 71 -22.42 -21.09 3.27
C LEU A 71 -21.07 -20.40 3.54
N LEU A 72 -19.97 -21.06 3.19
CA LEU A 72 -18.62 -20.50 3.32
C LEU A 72 -18.45 -19.25 2.45
N VAL A 73 -18.87 -19.30 1.18
CA VAL A 73 -18.81 -18.13 0.28
C VAL A 73 -19.62 -16.97 0.87
N LYS A 74 -20.85 -17.24 1.33
CA LYS A 74 -21.70 -16.23 1.97
C LYS A 74 -21.06 -15.62 3.23
N LEU A 75 -20.43 -16.44 4.06
CA LEU A 75 -19.76 -15.98 5.28
C LEU A 75 -18.54 -15.12 4.94
N ILE A 76 -17.70 -15.54 3.99
CA ILE A 76 -16.53 -14.78 3.55
C ILE A 76 -16.94 -13.41 3.03
N GLU A 77 -17.97 -13.35 2.18
CA GLU A 77 -18.49 -12.08 1.68
C GLU A 77 -19.02 -11.19 2.81
N GLU A 78 -19.76 -11.75 3.77
CA GLU A 78 -20.26 -10.97 4.91
C GLU A 78 -19.13 -10.49 5.83
N LEU A 79 -18.07 -11.28 6.01
CA LEU A 79 -16.87 -10.86 6.74
C LEU A 79 -16.17 -9.70 6.03
N ASP A 80 -15.98 -9.76 4.70
CA ASP A 80 -15.39 -8.65 3.95
C ASP A 80 -16.28 -7.39 3.99
N ARG A 81 -17.61 -7.53 3.93
CA ARG A 81 -18.58 -6.44 4.16
C ARG A 81 -18.42 -5.83 5.56
N CYS A 82 -18.30 -6.67 6.59
CA CYS A 82 -18.10 -6.21 7.97
C CYS A 82 -16.77 -5.48 8.14
N ILE A 83 -15.68 -5.99 7.55
CA ILE A 83 -14.37 -5.32 7.57
C ILE A 83 -14.46 -3.95 6.91
N LEU A 84 -15.12 -3.89 5.74
CA LEU A 84 -15.31 -2.65 4.99
C LEU A 84 -16.08 -1.61 5.82
N GLY A 85 -17.25 -1.99 6.36
CA GLY A 85 -18.08 -1.13 7.18
C GLY A 85 -17.37 -0.69 8.46
N TYR A 86 -16.84 -1.65 9.22
CA TYR A 86 -16.20 -1.38 10.51
C TYR A 86 -15.03 -0.39 10.38
N PHE A 87 -14.09 -0.62 9.46
CA PHE A 87 -12.96 0.29 9.31
C PHE A 87 -13.33 1.63 8.67
N SER A 88 -14.28 1.67 7.73
CA SER A 88 -14.72 2.94 7.13
C SER A 88 -15.27 3.95 8.15
N PHE A 89 -15.93 3.48 9.21
CA PHE A 89 -16.51 4.36 10.23
C PHE A 89 -15.61 4.61 11.44
N HIS A 90 -14.54 3.83 11.61
CA HIS A 90 -13.68 3.88 12.79
C HIS A 90 -12.21 4.19 12.50
N TRP A 91 -11.84 4.57 11.27
CA TRP A 91 -10.44 4.79 10.93
C TRP A 91 -9.77 5.94 11.70
N LYS A 92 -10.54 6.88 12.29
CA LYS A 92 -10.00 7.87 13.25
C LYS A 92 -9.30 7.18 14.42
N CYS A 93 -9.85 6.05 14.84
CA CYS A 93 -9.35 5.21 15.90
C CYS A 93 -8.53 4.03 15.37
N ALA A 94 -8.01 4.09 14.12
CA ALA A 94 -7.33 2.96 13.47
C ALA A 94 -6.25 2.33 14.34
N THR A 95 -5.39 3.12 14.99
CA THR A 95 -4.35 2.60 15.90
C THR A 95 -4.95 1.79 17.05
N HIS A 96 -6.02 2.31 17.68
CA HIS A 96 -6.70 1.63 18.78
C HIS A 96 -7.35 0.31 18.31
N VAL A 97 -8.03 0.35 17.16
CA VAL A 97 -8.68 -0.81 16.55
C VAL A 97 -7.66 -1.90 16.17
N ILE A 98 -6.53 -1.52 15.55
CA ILE A 98 -5.44 -2.44 15.21
C ILE A 98 -4.89 -3.10 16.47
N THR A 99 -4.61 -2.30 17.52
CA THR A 99 -4.14 -2.85 18.81
C THR A 99 -5.17 -3.80 19.43
N GLN A 100 -6.45 -3.45 19.42
CA GLN A 100 -7.52 -4.29 19.95
C GLN A 100 -7.54 -5.66 19.24
N VAL A 101 -7.48 -5.67 17.91
CA VAL A 101 -7.43 -6.91 17.10
C VAL A 101 -6.18 -7.74 17.40
N LEU A 102 -5.01 -7.10 17.47
CA LEU A 102 -3.74 -7.80 17.67
C LEU A 102 -3.55 -8.32 19.11
N THR A 103 -4.23 -7.73 20.09
CA THR A 103 -4.12 -8.11 21.51
C THR A 103 -5.27 -8.98 22.03
N ALA A 104 -6.30 -9.23 21.21
CA ALA A 104 -7.51 -9.98 21.61
C ALA A 104 -7.24 -11.38 22.21
N GLU A 105 -6.11 -12.02 21.88
CA GLU A 105 -5.73 -13.36 22.34
C GLU A 105 -4.76 -13.36 23.54
N GLN A 106 -4.24 -12.20 23.97
CA GLN A 106 -3.22 -12.11 25.02
C GLN A 106 -3.87 -11.83 26.38
N PRO A 107 -3.66 -12.65 27.44
CA PRO A 107 -4.13 -12.33 28.77
C PRO A 107 -3.52 -10.99 29.24
N LYS A 108 -4.38 -10.03 29.59
CA LYS A 108 -4.02 -8.65 29.95
C LYS A 108 -2.99 -8.61 31.10
N ARG A 109 -1.69 -8.66 30.78
CA ARG A 109 -0.60 -8.37 31.74
C ARG A 109 -0.46 -6.85 31.91
N LYS A 110 -1.46 -6.22 32.54
CA LYS A 110 -1.57 -4.75 32.74
C LYS A 110 -0.31 -4.10 33.32
N LEU A 111 0.43 -4.81 34.19
CA LEU A 111 1.64 -4.26 34.82
C LEU A 111 2.82 -4.16 33.84
N ARG A 112 2.99 -5.14 32.95
CA ARG A 112 4.06 -5.11 31.94
C ARG A 112 3.80 -4.03 30.90
N SER A 113 2.57 -3.87 30.42
CA SER A 113 2.22 -2.85 29.42
C SER A 113 2.48 -1.43 29.92
N LEU A 114 2.14 -1.12 31.19
CA LEU A 114 2.38 0.20 31.79
C LEU A 114 3.87 0.52 31.92
N VAL A 115 4.70 -0.44 32.36
CA VAL A 115 6.16 -0.26 32.46
C VAL A 115 6.79 -0.10 31.06
N PHE A 116 6.26 -0.82 30.06
CA PHE A 116 6.73 -0.69 28.68
C PHE A 116 6.35 0.64 28.02
N GLU A 117 5.17 1.19 28.34
CA GLU A 117 4.77 2.54 27.92
C GLU A 117 5.66 3.61 28.57
N ALA A 118 5.91 3.51 29.88
CA ALA A 118 6.74 4.47 30.61
C ALA A 118 8.20 4.51 30.12
N THR A 119 8.75 3.37 29.70
CA THR A 119 10.14 3.25 29.20
C THR A 119 10.26 3.34 27.67
N ARG A 120 9.15 3.56 26.95
CA ARG A 120 9.08 3.54 25.48
C ARG A 120 10.13 4.43 24.83
N LYS A 121 10.15 5.72 25.15
CA LYS A 121 11.03 6.71 24.51
C LYS A 121 12.52 6.38 24.68
N MET A 122 12.95 6.06 25.91
CA MET A 122 14.33 5.69 26.20
C MET A 122 14.77 4.41 25.46
N ARG A 123 13.88 3.42 25.33
CA ARG A 123 14.18 2.19 24.58
C ARG A 123 14.33 2.46 23.08
N PHE A 124 13.44 3.26 22.50
CA PHE A 124 13.53 3.66 21.09
C PHE A 124 14.83 4.41 20.79
N GLU A 125 15.19 5.38 21.63
CA GLU A 125 16.43 6.15 21.48
C GLU A 125 17.67 5.26 21.60
N ARG A 126 17.65 4.29 22.53
CA ARG A 126 18.74 3.33 22.72
C ARG A 126 18.93 2.41 21.51
N VAL A 127 17.86 1.75 21.04
CA VAL A 127 17.93 0.84 19.87
C VAL A 127 18.41 1.59 18.63
N THR A 128 17.90 2.82 18.43
CA THR A 128 18.30 3.67 17.30
C THR A 128 19.79 4.04 17.37
N ARG A 129 20.30 4.35 18.57
CA ARG A 129 21.72 4.68 18.77
C ARG A 129 22.62 3.46 18.58
N GLU A 130 22.25 2.31 19.14
CA GLU A 130 23.03 1.06 19.07
C GLU A 130 23.14 0.54 17.64
N LEU A 131 22.05 0.61 16.86
CA LEU A 131 21.99 0.06 15.50
C LEU A 131 22.40 1.05 14.40
N LYS A 132 22.74 2.31 14.73
CA LYS A 132 22.99 3.37 13.74
C LYS A 132 24.05 2.98 12.70
N VAL A 133 25.17 2.42 13.14
CA VAL A 133 26.28 2.02 12.25
C VAL A 133 25.89 0.79 11.44
N THR A 134 25.36 -0.24 12.11
CA THR A 134 24.86 -1.48 11.45
C THR A 134 23.85 -1.16 10.36
N ARG A 135 22.95 -0.21 10.62
CA ARG A 135 21.95 0.27 9.68
C ARG A 135 22.59 0.81 8.40
N LEU A 136 23.57 1.70 8.51
CA LEU A 136 24.26 2.27 7.34
C LEU A 136 24.87 1.18 6.46
N PHE A 137 25.59 0.22 7.06
CA PHE A 137 26.17 -0.90 6.30
C PHE A 137 25.10 -1.79 5.67
N SER A 138 24.02 -2.11 6.41
CA SER A 138 22.94 -2.94 5.88
C SER A 138 22.21 -2.27 4.71
N THR A 139 21.96 -0.95 4.79
CA THR A 139 21.31 -0.19 3.74
C THR A 139 22.18 -0.16 2.48
N LEU A 140 23.48 0.13 2.60
CA LEU A 140 24.41 0.09 1.47
C LEU A 140 24.49 -1.30 0.83
N MET A 141 24.52 -2.36 1.63
CA MET A 141 24.49 -3.73 1.09
C MET A 141 23.21 -4.01 0.30
N GLU A 142 22.07 -3.51 0.78
CA GLU A 142 20.80 -3.69 0.08
C GLU A 142 20.74 -2.87 -1.21
N GLU A 143 21.25 -1.64 -1.21
CA GLU A 143 21.40 -0.84 -2.43
C GLU A 143 22.26 -1.56 -3.48
N LEU A 144 23.42 -2.13 -3.07
CA LEU A 144 24.30 -2.89 -3.96
C LEU A 144 23.65 -4.15 -4.53
N LYS A 145 22.86 -4.87 -3.72
CA LYS A 145 22.09 -6.04 -4.18
C LYS A 145 21.07 -5.65 -5.24
N VAL A 146 20.34 -4.56 -5.03
CA VAL A 146 19.32 -4.07 -5.97
C VAL A 146 19.95 -3.65 -7.30
N ILE A 147 21.14 -3.05 -7.27
CA ILE A 147 21.89 -2.67 -8.48
C ILE A 147 22.48 -3.90 -9.19
N GLY A 148 22.75 -4.98 -8.45
CA GLY A 148 23.32 -6.23 -8.96
C GLY A 148 24.85 -6.30 -8.88
N ILE A 149 25.50 -5.52 -8.01
CA ILE A 149 26.95 -5.54 -7.81
C ILE A 149 27.29 -6.67 -6.82
N SER A 150 27.53 -7.88 -7.31
CA SER A 150 28.01 -8.99 -6.46
C SER A 150 29.50 -8.81 -6.13
N TYR A 151 29.85 -8.77 -4.84
CA TYR A 151 31.22 -8.66 -4.33
C TYR A 151 32.00 -9.99 -4.32
N HIS A 152 31.51 -11.02 -5.00
CA HIS A 152 32.16 -12.33 -5.06
C HIS A 152 32.89 -12.54 -6.40
N ASP A 153 34.01 -11.84 -6.60
CA ASP A 153 35.21 -12.45 -7.19
C ASP A 153 36.41 -11.49 -7.14
N ASN A 154 37.31 -11.74 -6.18
CA ASN A 154 38.71 -11.28 -6.24
C ASN A 154 39.44 -12.07 -7.34
N ARG A 155 39.08 -11.87 -8.60
CA ARG A 155 39.92 -12.24 -9.74
C ARG A 155 40.35 -10.97 -10.47
N PRO A 156 41.65 -10.84 -10.82
CA PRO A 156 42.14 -9.67 -11.53
C PRO A 156 41.38 -9.52 -12.85
N ARG A 157 40.90 -8.29 -13.11
CA ARG A 157 40.16 -7.89 -14.30
C ARG A 157 40.98 -8.19 -15.56
N TYR A 158 40.74 -9.35 -16.15
CA TYR A 158 40.65 -9.41 -17.61
C TYR A 158 39.30 -8.81 -17.99
N PRO A 159 39.19 -8.08 -19.13
CA PRO A 159 37.94 -7.45 -19.52
C PRO A 159 36.87 -8.55 -19.51
N PRO A 160 35.80 -8.42 -18.71
CA PRO A 160 34.77 -9.42 -18.70
C PRO A 160 34.24 -9.47 -20.13
N ALA A 161 34.35 -10.64 -20.76
CA ALA A 161 33.55 -10.94 -21.93
C ALA A 161 32.14 -10.51 -21.58
N GLU A 162 31.64 -9.53 -22.34
CA GLU A 162 30.31 -8.95 -22.21
C GLU A 162 29.36 -10.06 -21.77
N VAL A 163 28.82 -9.96 -20.56
CA VAL A 163 27.63 -10.73 -20.21
C VAL A 163 26.66 -10.33 -21.29
N MET A 164 26.47 -11.23 -22.27
CA MET A 164 25.76 -10.94 -23.49
C MET A 164 24.32 -10.62 -23.11
N VAL A 165 24.07 -9.34 -22.84
CA VAL A 165 22.75 -8.74 -22.92
C VAL A 165 22.27 -9.13 -24.32
N PRO A 166 21.10 -9.80 -24.45
CA PRO A 166 20.61 -10.19 -25.77
C PRO A 166 20.74 -9.00 -26.72
N ALA A 167 21.30 -9.21 -27.92
CA ALA A 167 21.63 -8.11 -28.85
C ALA A 167 20.45 -7.15 -29.13
N ALA A 168 19.21 -7.61 -28.89
CA ALA A 168 17.97 -6.81 -28.95
C ALA A 168 17.82 -5.73 -27.84
N GLN A 169 18.52 -5.84 -26.71
CA GLN A 169 18.42 -4.90 -25.59
C GLN A 169 19.49 -3.79 -25.63
N GLY A 170 20.65 -4.05 -26.23
CA GLY A 170 21.73 -3.06 -26.37
C GLY A 170 21.44 -1.96 -27.39
N ASP A 171 20.49 -2.18 -28.30
CA ASP A 171 20.19 -1.25 -29.40
C ASP A 171 18.89 -0.45 -29.23
N ARG A 172 18.23 -0.55 -28.07
CA ARG A 172 17.03 0.23 -27.76
C ARG A 172 17.28 1.30 -26.70
N SER A 173 16.41 2.30 -26.64
CA SER A 173 16.37 3.22 -25.51
C SER A 173 16.08 2.47 -24.21
N PRO A 174 16.76 2.80 -23.09
CA PRO A 174 16.41 2.29 -21.78
C PRO A 174 15.03 2.83 -21.36
N VAL A 175 14.33 2.07 -20.53
CA VAL A 175 12.96 2.40 -20.09
C VAL A 175 12.91 2.75 -18.62
N LEU A 176 12.34 3.91 -18.29
CA LEU A 176 11.96 4.29 -16.93
C LEU A 176 10.44 4.13 -16.77
N LEU A 177 10.01 3.12 -16.03
CA LEU A 177 8.62 2.90 -15.66
C LEU A 177 8.34 3.55 -14.30
N LEU A 178 7.58 4.63 -14.30
CA LEU A 178 7.09 5.32 -13.12
C LEU A 178 5.74 4.73 -12.71
N MET A 179 5.71 4.00 -11.60
CA MET A 179 4.46 3.52 -10.99
C MET A 179 3.99 4.55 -9.98
N GLY A 180 2.77 5.07 -10.18
CA GLY A 180 2.14 6.07 -9.32
C GLY A 180 0.80 5.62 -8.80
N GLY A 181 0.38 6.18 -7.68
CA GLY A 181 -0.88 5.83 -7.03
C GLY A 181 -0.78 5.92 -5.53
N GLY A 182 -1.86 6.38 -4.90
CA GLY A 182 -1.92 6.55 -3.45
C GLY A 182 -1.59 5.25 -2.70
N MET A 183 -1.16 5.39 -1.44
CA MET A 183 -0.86 4.23 -0.60
C MET A 183 -2.10 3.33 -0.49
N GLY A 184 -1.95 2.02 -0.66
CA GLY A 184 -3.07 1.07 -0.66
C GLY A 184 -3.93 1.05 -1.93
N ALA A 185 -3.55 1.76 -3.00
CA ALA A 185 -4.27 1.77 -4.28
C ALA A 185 -4.23 0.43 -5.06
N GLY A 186 -3.39 -0.53 -4.65
CA GLY A 186 -3.26 -1.82 -5.35
C GLY A 186 -2.20 -1.85 -6.47
N LYS A 187 -1.16 -1.00 -6.36
CA LYS A 187 -0.05 -0.94 -7.33
C LYS A 187 0.58 -2.31 -7.62
N SER A 188 0.86 -3.09 -6.57
CA SER A 188 1.48 -4.41 -6.71
C SER A 188 0.65 -5.38 -7.57
N THR A 189 -0.68 -5.24 -7.62
CA THR A 189 -1.54 -6.06 -8.48
C THR A 189 -1.33 -5.69 -9.95
N VAL A 190 -1.26 -4.39 -10.26
CA VAL A 190 -1.03 -3.88 -11.62
C VAL A 190 0.40 -4.21 -12.09
N ILE A 191 1.40 -4.10 -11.22
CA ILE A 191 2.78 -4.49 -11.53
C ILE A 191 2.83 -5.97 -11.94
N LYS A 192 2.17 -6.87 -11.22
CA LYS A 192 2.12 -8.29 -11.57
C LYS A 192 1.54 -8.56 -12.96
N GLU A 193 0.64 -7.72 -13.45
CA GLU A 193 0.10 -7.83 -14.81
C GLU A 193 1.05 -7.25 -15.85
N ILE A 194 1.63 -6.09 -15.57
CA ILE A 194 2.63 -5.46 -16.47
C ILE A 194 3.86 -6.35 -16.65
N MET A 195 4.31 -7.03 -15.58
CA MET A 195 5.44 -7.95 -15.67
C MET A 195 5.17 -9.17 -16.57
N LYS A 196 3.90 -9.47 -16.88
CA LYS A 196 3.53 -10.53 -17.85
C LYS A 196 3.55 -10.03 -19.30
N GLU A 197 3.64 -8.72 -19.54
CA GLU A 197 3.73 -8.17 -20.89
C GLU A 197 5.03 -8.60 -21.57
N MET A 198 4.99 -8.83 -22.87
CA MET A 198 6.11 -9.38 -23.67
C MET A 198 7.42 -8.60 -23.49
N PHE A 199 7.33 -7.28 -23.31
CA PHE A 199 8.50 -6.43 -23.05
C PHE A 199 9.13 -6.75 -21.69
N TRP A 200 8.35 -6.70 -20.61
CA TRP A 200 8.84 -6.89 -19.25
C TRP A 200 9.18 -8.34 -18.94
N SER A 201 8.52 -9.33 -19.57
CA SER A 201 8.87 -10.74 -19.38
C SER A 201 10.32 -11.05 -19.77
N GLY A 202 10.89 -10.31 -20.72
CA GLY A 202 12.31 -10.41 -21.10
C GLY A 202 13.21 -9.40 -20.39
N ALA A 203 12.73 -8.17 -20.17
CA ALA A 203 13.55 -7.10 -19.59
C ALA A 203 13.63 -7.11 -18.05
N ALA A 204 12.62 -7.65 -17.36
CA ALA A 204 12.51 -7.58 -15.90
C ALA A 204 13.66 -8.26 -15.16
N ALA A 205 14.27 -9.30 -15.73
CA ALA A 205 15.42 -9.98 -15.12
C ALA A 205 16.64 -9.05 -14.95
N ASN A 206 16.74 -8.01 -15.79
CA ASN A 206 17.83 -7.04 -15.79
C ASN A 206 17.39 -5.64 -15.36
N ALA A 207 16.11 -5.44 -15.05
CA ALA A 207 15.57 -4.14 -14.63
C ALA A 207 15.87 -3.90 -13.14
N VAL A 208 16.17 -2.65 -12.79
CA VAL A 208 16.35 -2.23 -11.39
C VAL A 208 14.98 -1.82 -10.84
N VAL A 209 14.50 -2.55 -9.83
CA VAL A 209 13.25 -2.21 -9.14
C VAL A 209 13.58 -1.33 -7.93
N VAL A 210 13.07 -0.11 -7.93
CA VAL A 210 13.27 0.88 -6.86
C VAL A 210 11.98 1.00 -6.05
N GLU A 211 11.97 0.41 -4.85
CA GLU A 211 10.84 0.46 -3.91
C GLU A 211 11.32 0.89 -2.53
N ALA A 212 10.90 2.07 -2.06
CA ALA A 212 11.29 2.57 -0.73
C ALA A 212 10.79 1.67 0.40
N ASP A 213 9.63 1.02 0.24
CA ASP A 213 9.07 0.13 1.26
C ASP A 213 9.94 -1.14 1.45
N ALA A 214 10.61 -1.64 0.42
CA ALA A 214 11.54 -2.77 0.54
C ALA A 214 12.74 -2.44 1.45
N PHE A 215 13.29 -1.23 1.32
CA PHE A 215 14.36 -0.75 2.21
C PHE A 215 13.90 -0.59 3.66
N LYS A 216 12.62 -0.24 3.90
CA LYS A 216 12.07 -0.18 5.27
C LYS A 216 12.00 -1.57 5.90
N GLU A 217 11.60 -2.57 5.14
CA GLU A 217 11.45 -3.95 5.63
C GLU A 217 12.81 -4.60 5.93
N ALA A 218 13.84 -4.25 5.15
CA ALA A 218 15.22 -4.67 5.39
C ALA A 218 15.91 -3.90 6.53
N ASP A 219 15.36 -2.75 6.96
CA ASP A 219 15.98 -1.91 7.98
C ASP A 219 16.07 -2.63 9.34
N VAL A 220 17.29 -2.77 9.85
CA VAL A 220 17.57 -3.47 11.12
C VAL A 220 16.86 -2.85 12.32
N ILE A 221 16.61 -1.53 12.33
CA ILE A 221 15.85 -0.85 13.39
C ILE A 221 14.37 -1.23 13.28
N TYR A 222 13.83 -1.23 12.06
CA TYR A 222 12.45 -1.63 11.82
C TYR A 222 12.22 -3.08 12.27
N GLN A 223 13.09 -4.01 11.87
CA GLN A 223 13.01 -5.42 12.26
C GLN A 223 13.17 -5.62 13.78
N ALA A 224 14.13 -4.94 14.42
CA ALA A 224 14.37 -5.07 15.86
C ALA A 224 13.21 -4.59 16.72
N ILE A 225 12.43 -3.61 16.23
CA ILE A 225 11.28 -3.07 16.95
C ILE A 225 10.01 -3.89 16.66
N ASN A 226 9.79 -4.29 15.40
CA ASN A 226 8.63 -5.08 15.00
C ASN A 226 8.65 -6.50 15.62
N SER A 227 9.84 -7.11 15.72
CA SER A 227 10.03 -8.44 16.33
C SER A 227 9.71 -8.51 17.83
N ARG A 228 9.56 -7.37 18.52
CA ARG A 228 9.30 -7.31 19.97
C ARG A 228 7.81 -7.25 20.34
N GLY A 229 6.90 -7.36 19.36
CA GLY A 229 5.45 -7.49 19.60
C GLY A 229 4.76 -6.23 20.13
N HIS A 230 5.35 -5.05 19.91
CA HIS A 230 4.81 -3.76 20.38
C HIS A 230 3.95 -3.08 19.33
N HIS A 231 2.71 -3.54 19.15
CA HIS A 231 1.80 -3.04 18.11
C HIS A 231 1.40 -1.55 18.26
N ASN A 232 1.47 -0.99 19.47
CA ASN A 232 1.23 0.44 19.72
C ASN A 232 2.28 1.37 19.11
N ASP A 233 3.42 0.82 18.70
CA ASP A 233 4.58 1.60 18.23
C ASP A 233 4.81 1.43 16.73
N MET A 234 3.98 0.63 16.07
CA MET A 234 4.07 0.28 14.65
C MET A 234 4.15 1.52 13.75
N LEU A 235 3.31 2.52 14.02
CA LEU A 235 3.26 3.76 13.25
C LEU A 235 4.52 4.62 13.40
N GLN A 236 4.97 4.81 14.65
CA GLN A 236 6.18 5.61 14.95
C GLN A 236 7.44 4.93 14.40
N THR A 237 7.48 3.60 14.44
CA THR A 237 8.58 2.80 13.89
C THR A 237 8.69 2.97 12.38
N ALA A 238 7.55 2.90 11.67
CA ALA A 238 7.51 3.10 10.22
C ALA A 238 7.92 4.52 9.81
N GLU A 239 7.58 5.53 10.60
CA GLU A 239 7.96 6.93 10.37
C GLU A 239 9.44 7.19 10.62
N LEU A 240 10.02 6.57 11.65
CA LEU A 240 11.44 6.72 11.98
C LEU A 240 12.36 6.28 10.84
N VAL A 241 11.98 5.21 10.15
CA VAL A 241 12.77 4.66 9.04
C VAL A 241 12.40 5.23 7.68
N HIS A 242 11.40 6.11 7.62
CA HIS A 242 10.87 6.63 6.38
C HIS A 242 11.91 7.40 5.58
N GLN A 243 12.57 8.39 6.19
CA GLN A 243 13.50 9.25 5.46
C GLN A 243 14.67 8.46 4.85
N SER A 244 15.33 7.62 5.65
CA SER A 244 16.46 6.83 5.16
C SER A 244 16.08 5.84 4.05
N SER A 245 14.87 5.27 4.11
CA SER A 245 14.39 4.37 3.06
C SER A 245 14.11 5.10 1.75
N THR A 246 13.62 6.34 1.84
CA THR A 246 13.42 7.22 0.70
C THR A 246 14.76 7.65 0.12
N ASP A 247 15.74 7.99 0.97
CA ASP A 247 17.08 8.38 0.54
C ASP A 247 17.79 7.21 -0.16
N ALA A 248 17.70 5.99 0.38
CA ALA A 248 18.26 4.78 -0.23
C ALA A 248 17.63 4.48 -1.61
N ALA A 249 16.30 4.59 -1.70
CA ALA A 249 15.60 4.43 -2.98
C ALA A 249 16.04 5.50 -4.00
N ALA A 250 16.20 6.76 -3.58
CA ALA A 250 16.67 7.84 -4.44
C ALA A 250 18.13 7.64 -4.89
N SER A 251 19.00 7.11 -4.01
CA SER A 251 20.38 6.72 -4.33
C SER A 251 20.42 5.67 -5.44
N VAL A 252 19.66 4.58 -5.28
CA VAL A 252 19.56 3.53 -6.30
C VAL A 252 18.99 4.06 -7.61
N LEU A 253 17.97 4.93 -7.54
CA LEU A 253 17.34 5.51 -8.73
C LEU A 253 18.35 6.30 -9.56
N VAL A 254 19.07 7.25 -8.96
CA VAL A 254 20.02 8.09 -9.70
C VAL A 254 21.18 7.26 -10.25
N THR A 255 21.68 6.28 -9.48
CA THR A 255 22.74 5.39 -9.95
C THR A 255 22.27 4.53 -11.13
N ALA A 256 21.09 3.91 -11.04
CA ALA A 256 20.56 3.09 -12.13
C ALA A 256 20.31 3.90 -13.41
N LEU A 257 19.79 5.13 -13.26
CA LEU A 257 19.51 6.01 -14.39
C LEU A 257 20.80 6.47 -15.10
N ASN A 258 21.81 6.86 -14.33
CA ASN A 258 23.14 7.21 -14.84
C ASN A 258 23.84 6.06 -15.60
N GLU A 259 23.55 4.81 -15.22
CA GLU A 259 24.10 3.60 -15.86
C GLU A 259 23.28 3.09 -17.06
N GLY A 260 22.19 3.77 -17.44
CA GLY A 260 21.40 3.38 -18.62
C GLY A 260 20.59 2.10 -18.43
N ARG A 261 20.28 1.73 -17.18
CA ARG A 261 19.52 0.51 -16.87
C ARG A 261 18.02 0.75 -17.09
N ASP A 262 17.28 -0.30 -17.43
CA ASP A 262 15.82 -0.24 -17.29
C ASP A 262 15.48 -0.12 -15.80
N VAL A 263 14.60 0.83 -15.46
CA VAL A 263 14.22 1.11 -14.08
C VAL A 263 12.72 1.02 -13.92
N ILE A 264 12.27 0.33 -12.87
CA ILE A 264 10.89 0.32 -12.41
C ILE A 264 10.86 1.01 -11.06
N MET A 265 10.25 2.19 -11.00
CA MET A 265 10.15 2.98 -9.79
C MET A 265 8.76 2.82 -9.18
N ASP A 266 8.66 2.10 -8.06
CA ASP A 266 7.42 1.98 -7.28
C ASP A 266 7.32 3.09 -6.24
N GLY A 267 6.50 4.10 -6.54
CA GLY A 267 6.27 5.24 -5.67
C GLY A 267 4.79 5.61 -5.55
N THR A 268 4.48 6.59 -4.70
CA THR A 268 3.16 7.21 -4.72
C THR A 268 3.02 8.22 -5.85
N LEU A 269 4.14 8.81 -6.29
CA LEU A 269 4.20 9.99 -7.17
C LEU A 269 3.28 11.12 -6.70
N SER A 270 3.11 11.25 -5.38
CA SER A 270 2.21 12.23 -4.77
C SER A 270 2.87 13.59 -4.52
N TRP A 271 4.17 13.73 -4.80
CA TRP A 271 4.91 14.97 -4.60
C TRP A 271 5.44 15.45 -5.94
N GLU A 272 4.75 16.44 -6.50
CA GLU A 272 4.96 16.85 -7.88
C GLU A 272 6.35 17.39 -8.21
N PRO A 273 6.97 18.28 -7.40
CA PRO A 273 8.31 18.78 -7.70
C PRO A 273 9.34 17.67 -7.87
N PHE A 274 9.24 16.63 -7.05
CA PHE A 274 10.09 15.44 -7.17
C PHE A 274 9.90 14.73 -8.52
N VAL A 275 8.66 14.49 -8.94
CA VAL A 275 8.36 13.84 -10.23
C VAL A 275 8.87 14.68 -11.40
N LEU A 276 8.66 16.00 -11.37
CA LEU A 276 9.13 16.92 -12.41
C LEU A 276 10.66 16.86 -12.55
N GLN A 277 11.37 16.97 -11.43
CA GLN A 277 12.83 16.92 -11.41
C GLN A 277 13.35 15.54 -11.84
N THR A 278 12.71 14.44 -11.41
CA THR A 278 13.09 13.07 -11.83
C THR A 278 12.90 12.86 -13.33
N VAL A 279 11.80 13.34 -13.92
CA VAL A 279 11.59 13.25 -15.37
C VAL A 279 12.64 14.08 -16.11
N ALA A 280 12.91 15.31 -15.67
CA ALA A 280 13.94 16.17 -16.27
C ALA A 280 15.32 15.49 -16.23
N MET A 281 15.72 14.97 -15.07
CA MET A 281 16.95 14.20 -14.91
C MET A 281 16.98 13.01 -15.86
N ALA A 282 15.94 12.18 -15.90
CA ALA A 282 15.89 11.00 -16.78
C ALA A 282 15.96 11.35 -18.27
N ARG A 283 15.52 12.55 -18.68
CA ARG A 283 15.70 13.04 -20.06
C ARG A 283 17.14 13.48 -20.33
N GLU A 284 17.87 13.97 -19.34
CA GLU A 284 19.20 14.57 -19.50
C GLU A 284 20.37 13.64 -19.12
N VAL A 285 20.12 12.53 -18.41
CA VAL A 285 21.18 11.59 -17.94
C VAL A 285 22.05 11.01 -19.05
N HIS A 286 21.59 11.02 -20.30
CA HIS A 286 22.36 10.61 -21.47
C HIS A 286 23.43 11.63 -21.90
N GLN A 287 23.33 12.87 -21.44
CA GLN A 287 24.25 13.97 -21.72
C GLN A 287 25.16 14.28 -20.53
N GLN A 288 24.63 14.20 -19.31
CA GLN A 288 25.35 14.55 -18.08
C GLN A 288 25.00 13.62 -16.93
N ARG A 289 25.92 13.44 -15.97
CA ARG A 289 25.70 12.62 -14.78
C ARG A 289 25.01 13.43 -13.68
N TYR A 290 24.21 12.76 -12.86
CA TYR A 290 23.55 13.36 -11.71
C TYR A 290 23.94 12.70 -10.39
N ARG A 291 23.78 13.43 -9.29
CA ARG A 291 23.82 12.90 -7.92
C ARG A 291 22.59 13.35 -7.14
N MET A 292 22.37 12.72 -5.99
CA MET A 292 21.33 13.17 -5.06
C MET A 292 21.60 14.60 -4.61
N GLY A 293 20.58 15.44 -4.69
CA GLY A 293 20.59 16.80 -4.16
C GLY A 293 20.22 16.87 -2.68
N ALA A 294 20.11 18.09 -2.16
CA ALA A 294 19.77 18.34 -0.77
C ALA A 294 18.37 17.84 -0.33
N GLY A 295 17.49 17.52 -1.27
CA GLY A 295 16.09 17.14 -1.07
C GLY A 295 15.21 18.34 -0.73
N TYR A 296 14.12 18.08 -0.01
CA TYR A 296 13.26 19.13 0.56
C TYR A 296 13.73 19.46 1.99
N LYS A 297 14.14 20.71 2.20
CA LYS A 297 14.57 21.23 3.52
C LYS A 297 13.95 22.59 3.78
N VAL A 298 13.49 22.79 5.00
CA VAL A 298 13.04 24.09 5.50
C VAL A 298 14.06 24.56 6.52
N ALA A 299 14.73 25.67 6.23
CA ALA A 299 15.69 26.28 7.13
C ALA A 299 15.00 27.01 8.29
N ALA A 300 15.75 27.33 9.35
CA ALA A 300 15.20 27.95 10.57
C ALA A 300 14.62 29.36 10.33
N ASP A 301 15.05 30.02 9.26
CA ASP A 301 14.55 31.31 8.77
C ASP A 301 13.27 31.18 7.91
N GLY A 302 12.78 29.96 7.67
CA GLY A 302 11.63 29.67 6.82
C GLY A 302 11.96 29.51 5.33
N THR A 303 13.22 29.68 4.93
CA THR A 303 13.63 29.48 3.53
C THR A 303 13.50 28.00 3.17
N THR A 304 12.82 27.71 2.06
CA THR A 304 12.61 26.35 1.56
C THR A 304 13.55 26.06 0.41
N THR A 305 14.37 25.02 0.55
CA THR A 305 15.20 24.47 -0.51
C THR A 305 14.57 23.17 -0.99
N GLU A 306 14.35 23.04 -2.30
CA GLU A 306 13.73 21.85 -2.90
C GLU A 306 14.51 21.43 -4.15
N GLN A 307 15.55 20.62 -3.94
CA GLN A 307 16.43 20.15 -5.01
C GLN A 307 16.75 18.68 -4.79
N TYR A 308 16.12 17.81 -5.59
CA TYR A 308 16.26 16.36 -5.46
C TYR A 308 17.45 15.80 -6.24
N TRP A 309 17.81 16.45 -7.35
CA TRP A 309 18.89 16.03 -8.23
C TRP A 309 19.82 17.20 -8.54
N GLU A 310 21.12 16.91 -8.54
CA GLU A 310 22.18 17.86 -8.84
C GLU A 310 23.02 17.30 -9.99
N ALA A 311 23.20 18.09 -11.06
CA ALA A 311 24.12 17.74 -12.13
C ALA A 311 25.56 17.75 -11.58
N VAL A 312 26.37 16.79 -12.04
CA VAL A 312 27.78 16.67 -11.66
C VAL A 312 28.60 17.29 -12.78
N GLU A 313 29.41 18.30 -12.46
CA GLU A 313 30.39 18.86 -13.40
C GLU A 313 31.38 17.75 -13.79
N GLU A 314 31.70 17.64 -15.08
CA GLU A 314 32.58 16.59 -15.58
C GLU A 314 33.97 16.67 -14.90
N GLU A 315 34.30 15.67 -14.07
CA GLU A 315 35.70 15.44 -13.69
C GLU A 315 36.45 14.96 -14.95
N GLU A 316 37.58 15.61 -15.25
CA GLU A 316 38.47 15.27 -16.36
C GLU A 316 38.83 13.76 -16.33
N GLY A 317 38.13 12.93 -17.11
CA GLY A 317 38.45 11.51 -17.28
C GLY A 317 37.26 10.55 -17.40
N VAL A 318 36.05 10.94 -17.00
CA VAL A 318 34.82 10.14 -17.21
C VAL A 318 33.89 10.95 -18.11
N GLY A 319 34.20 10.98 -19.41
CA GLY A 319 33.34 11.65 -20.40
C GLY A 319 31.93 11.07 -20.41
N PRO A 320 30.96 11.75 -21.08
CA PRO A 320 29.62 11.25 -21.26
C PRO A 320 29.68 9.82 -21.75
N ASN A 321 28.79 8.96 -21.27
CA ASN A 321 28.65 7.62 -21.85
C ASN A 321 28.08 7.82 -23.26
N CYS A 322 28.91 8.17 -24.25
CA CYS A 322 28.57 8.56 -25.63
C CYS A 322 27.79 7.50 -26.42
N ARG A 323 27.39 6.40 -25.78
CA ARG A 323 26.60 5.30 -26.32
C ARG A 323 25.19 5.21 -25.72
N MET A 324 24.87 5.95 -24.66
CA MET A 324 23.57 5.84 -23.99
C MET A 324 22.49 6.60 -24.76
N LYS A 325 21.44 5.89 -25.17
CA LYS A 325 20.27 6.50 -25.82
C LYS A 325 19.38 7.20 -24.77
N PRO A 326 18.62 8.25 -25.14
CA PRO A 326 17.67 8.89 -24.23
C PRO A 326 16.64 7.89 -23.70
N TYR A 327 16.23 8.06 -22.44
CA TYR A 327 15.22 7.21 -21.82
C TYR A 327 13.85 7.38 -22.47
N ARG A 328 13.16 6.26 -22.67
CA ARG A 328 11.71 6.22 -22.84
C ARG A 328 11.07 6.18 -21.46
N ILE A 329 10.16 7.10 -21.18
CA ILE A 329 9.52 7.23 -19.87
C ILE A 329 8.06 6.80 -19.98
N GLU A 330 7.68 5.82 -19.17
CA GLU A 330 6.33 5.28 -19.11
C GLU A 330 5.73 5.54 -17.72
N LEU A 331 4.50 6.05 -17.68
CA LEU A 331 3.75 6.28 -16.45
C LEU A 331 2.64 5.24 -16.33
N VAL A 332 2.58 4.56 -15.19
CA VAL A 332 1.43 3.72 -14.84
C VAL A 332 0.85 4.24 -13.53
N GLY A 333 -0.31 4.87 -13.65
CA GLY A 333 -1.12 5.29 -12.54
C GLY A 333 -2.06 4.19 -12.06
N VAL A 334 -2.27 4.13 -10.76
CA VAL A 334 -3.26 3.24 -10.12
C VAL A 334 -4.15 4.06 -9.20
N ILE A 335 -5.45 3.96 -9.39
CA ILE A 335 -6.46 4.67 -8.63
C ILE A 335 -7.52 3.71 -8.08
N CYS A 336 -8.11 4.07 -6.95
CA CYS A 336 -9.29 3.43 -6.39
C CYS A 336 -10.05 4.46 -5.56
N ASP A 337 -11.25 4.12 -5.10
CA ASP A 337 -11.90 4.93 -4.07
C ASP A 337 -11.00 5.01 -2.83
N ALA A 338 -10.87 6.22 -2.27
CA ALA A 338 -9.90 6.47 -1.21
C ALA A 338 -10.23 5.69 0.08
N TYR A 339 -11.51 5.40 0.34
CA TYR A 339 -11.89 4.59 1.50
C TYR A 339 -11.40 3.14 1.39
N LEU A 340 -11.45 2.54 0.18
CA LEU A 340 -10.93 1.18 -0.06
C LEU A 340 -9.44 1.14 0.24
N ALA A 341 -8.69 2.17 -0.18
CA ALA A 341 -7.28 2.26 0.12
C ALA A 341 -7.01 2.32 1.63
N VAL A 342 -7.76 3.14 2.38
CA VAL A 342 -7.61 3.23 3.85
C VAL A 342 -7.83 1.87 4.51
N ILE A 343 -8.89 1.16 4.13
CA ILE A 343 -9.24 -0.15 4.66
C ILE A 343 -8.15 -1.18 4.32
N ARG A 344 -7.66 -1.18 3.08
CA ARG A 344 -6.50 -2.00 2.66
C ARG A 344 -5.26 -1.67 3.49
N GLY A 345 -5.04 -0.39 3.80
CA GLY A 345 -3.95 0.08 4.66
C GLY A 345 -4.05 -0.47 6.09
N ILE A 346 -5.24 -0.41 6.69
CA ILE A 346 -5.51 -0.95 8.03
C ILE A 346 -5.36 -2.47 8.04
N ARG A 347 -5.92 -3.19 7.05
CA ARG A 347 -5.74 -4.65 6.91
C ARG A 347 -4.27 -5.02 6.78
N ARG A 348 -3.50 -4.29 5.97
CA ARG A 348 -2.06 -4.51 5.81
C ARG A 348 -1.28 -4.28 7.12
N ALA A 349 -1.71 -3.33 7.95
CA ALA A 349 -1.14 -3.13 9.27
C ALA A 349 -1.38 -4.33 10.20
N ILE A 350 -2.57 -4.93 10.13
CA ILE A 350 -2.93 -6.12 10.92
C ILE A 350 -2.15 -7.35 10.44
N ILE A 351 -2.14 -7.61 9.13
CA ILE A 351 -1.57 -8.84 8.56
C ILE A 351 -0.04 -8.79 8.53
N CYS A 352 0.54 -7.67 8.11
CA CYS A 352 1.98 -7.56 7.86
C CYS A 352 2.72 -6.66 8.84
N GLY A 353 2.03 -6.03 9.81
CA GLY A 353 2.66 -5.08 10.73
C GLY A 353 3.05 -3.73 10.09
N ARG A 354 2.53 -3.42 8.89
CA ARG A 354 2.84 -2.17 8.16
C ARG A 354 1.73 -1.14 8.29
N ALA A 355 1.80 -0.33 9.34
CA ALA A 355 0.89 0.79 9.55
C ALA A 355 1.26 2.03 8.74
N VAL A 356 0.25 2.73 8.26
CA VAL A 356 0.36 4.04 7.59
C VAL A 356 -0.67 4.98 8.21
N ARG A 357 -0.30 6.25 8.42
CA ARG A 357 -1.27 7.27 8.86
C ARG A 357 -2.34 7.45 7.80
N VAL A 358 -3.60 7.40 8.22
CA VAL A 358 -4.76 7.60 7.34
C VAL A 358 -4.67 8.95 6.62
N THR A 359 -4.31 10.03 7.31
CA THR A 359 -4.15 11.36 6.71
C THR A 359 -3.07 11.39 5.63
N SER A 360 -1.89 10.79 5.89
CA SER A 360 -0.84 10.63 4.88
C SER A 360 -1.31 9.81 3.68
N GLN A 361 -2.10 8.77 3.93
CA GLN A 361 -2.68 7.92 2.88
C GLN A 361 -3.64 8.72 2.00
N LEU A 362 -4.63 9.39 2.59
CA LEU A 362 -5.58 10.23 1.84
C LEU A 362 -4.87 11.36 1.09
N ARG A 363 -3.91 12.05 1.72
CA ARG A 363 -3.09 13.07 1.07
C ARG A 363 -2.34 12.53 -0.14
N SER A 364 -1.80 11.30 -0.08
CA SER A 364 -1.12 10.68 -1.22
C SER A 364 -2.05 10.44 -2.41
N HIS A 365 -3.28 9.99 -2.15
CA HIS A 365 -4.32 9.79 -3.18
C HIS A 365 -4.71 11.12 -3.81
N LYS A 366 -5.04 12.12 -2.98
CA LYS A 366 -5.43 13.46 -3.42
C LYS A 366 -4.39 14.08 -4.34
N ARG A 367 -3.13 14.13 -3.89
CA ARG A 367 -2.05 14.79 -4.64
C ARG A 367 -1.73 14.07 -5.94
N PHE A 368 -1.67 12.74 -5.93
CA PHE A 368 -1.45 11.97 -7.15
C PHE A 368 -2.57 12.20 -8.17
N ALA A 369 -3.83 12.11 -7.75
CA ALA A 369 -4.98 12.33 -8.61
C ALA A 369 -4.98 13.75 -9.23
N SER A 370 -4.66 14.76 -8.42
CA SER A 370 -4.58 16.16 -8.87
C SER A 370 -3.45 16.45 -9.87
N ALA A 371 -2.39 15.63 -9.87
CA ALA A 371 -1.21 15.83 -10.72
C ALA A 371 -1.15 14.89 -11.93
N PHE A 372 -1.91 13.78 -11.93
CA PHE A 372 -1.84 12.74 -12.95
C PHE A 372 -1.92 13.27 -14.40
N ARG A 373 -2.85 14.19 -14.67
CA ARG A 373 -3.00 14.78 -16.02
C ARG A 373 -1.74 15.53 -16.46
N ARG A 374 -1.11 16.29 -15.55
CA ARG A 374 0.15 17.00 -15.84
C ARG A 374 1.30 16.01 -16.05
N TYR A 375 1.34 14.92 -15.29
CA TYR A 375 2.35 13.87 -15.51
C TYR A 375 2.23 13.22 -16.87
N CYS A 376 1.00 13.05 -17.39
CA CYS A 376 0.78 12.52 -18.73
C CYS A 376 1.45 13.38 -19.81
N ASP A 377 1.60 14.69 -19.62
CA ASP A 377 2.24 15.58 -20.59
C ASP A 377 3.78 15.46 -20.62
N LEU A 378 4.38 14.91 -19.55
CA LEU A 378 5.84 14.82 -19.38
C LEU A 378 6.44 13.51 -19.90
N VAL A 379 5.61 12.47 -19.98
CA VAL A 379 6.02 11.10 -20.29
C VAL A 379 5.65 10.71 -21.71
N ASP A 380 6.33 9.70 -22.25
CA ASP A 380 6.06 9.20 -23.59
C ASP A 380 4.73 8.42 -23.62
N ASN A 381 4.55 7.51 -22.66
CA ASN A 381 3.35 6.69 -22.53
C ASN A 381 2.75 6.82 -21.15
N ALA A 382 1.42 6.80 -21.05
CA ALA A 382 0.73 6.79 -19.77
C ALA A 382 -0.43 5.79 -19.76
N ARG A 383 -0.62 5.10 -18.65
CA ARG A 383 -1.78 4.21 -18.40
C ARG A 383 -2.35 4.51 -17.03
N LEU A 384 -3.66 4.46 -16.88
CA LEU A 384 -4.35 4.59 -15.60
C LEU A 384 -5.24 3.38 -15.37
N TYR A 385 -5.05 2.69 -14.24
CA TYR A 385 -5.83 1.52 -13.85
C TYR A 385 -6.71 1.84 -12.63
N SER A 386 -7.96 1.40 -12.65
CA SER A 386 -8.86 1.37 -11.51
C SER A 386 -8.80 -0.01 -10.83
N THR A 387 -8.64 -0.04 -9.51
CA THR A 387 -8.65 -1.30 -8.72
C THR A 387 -9.90 -1.42 -7.85
N ASN A 388 -10.98 -0.77 -8.25
CA ASN A 388 -12.27 -0.90 -7.57
C ASN A 388 -12.95 -2.24 -7.86
N ALA A 389 -12.77 -2.81 -9.06
CA ALA A 389 -13.43 -4.04 -9.47
C ALA A 389 -12.88 -5.27 -8.73
N VAL A 390 -13.78 -6.20 -8.37
CA VAL A 390 -13.45 -7.48 -7.73
C VAL A 390 -12.71 -8.43 -8.70
N GLY A 391 -12.84 -8.22 -10.01
CA GLY A 391 -12.24 -9.05 -11.08
C GLY A 391 -10.83 -8.66 -11.53
N GLY A 392 -10.16 -7.72 -10.86
CA GLY A 392 -8.82 -7.25 -11.23
C GLY A 392 -8.79 -5.78 -11.68
N PRO A 393 -7.60 -5.24 -11.98
CA PRO A 393 -7.45 -3.85 -12.39
C PRO A 393 -8.07 -3.59 -13.77
N LYS A 394 -8.92 -2.57 -13.88
CA LYS A 394 -9.51 -2.11 -15.15
C LYS A 394 -8.70 -0.95 -15.71
N LEU A 395 -8.28 -1.01 -16.97
CA LEU A 395 -7.66 0.12 -17.66
C LEU A 395 -8.72 1.19 -17.97
N ILE A 396 -8.53 2.42 -17.48
CA ILE A 396 -9.51 3.52 -17.60
C ILE A 396 -8.96 4.75 -18.33
N ALA A 397 -7.64 4.84 -18.51
CA ALA A 397 -7.04 5.85 -19.38
C ALA A 397 -5.74 5.34 -20.01
N TRP A 398 -5.46 5.78 -21.22
CA TRP A 398 -4.26 5.39 -21.97
C TRP A 398 -3.78 6.51 -22.91
N LYS A 399 -2.47 6.69 -22.95
CA LYS A 399 -1.71 7.58 -23.84
C LYS A 399 -0.56 6.79 -24.44
N ASP A 400 -0.38 6.92 -25.74
CA ASP A 400 0.76 6.36 -26.47
C ASP A 400 1.44 7.43 -27.33
N GLY A 401 2.73 7.64 -27.08
CA GLY A 401 3.54 8.66 -27.73
C GLY A 401 2.94 10.07 -27.67
N GLY A 402 2.86 10.75 -28.82
CA GLY A 402 2.32 12.12 -28.91
C GLY A 402 0.80 12.24 -28.86
N SER A 403 0.06 11.15 -28.65
CA SER A 403 -1.41 11.18 -28.63
C SER A 403 -1.96 11.89 -27.39
N ARG A 404 -3.21 12.35 -27.48
CA ARG A 404 -3.97 12.83 -26.31
C ARG A 404 -4.39 11.63 -25.46
N LEU A 405 -4.55 11.84 -24.16
CA LEU A 405 -5.03 10.82 -23.23
C LEU A 405 -6.46 10.37 -23.62
N LEU A 406 -6.61 9.11 -24.01
CA LEU A 406 -7.89 8.44 -24.20
C LEU A 406 -8.41 7.98 -22.85
N VAL A 407 -9.70 8.19 -22.58
CA VAL A 407 -10.32 7.95 -21.27
C VAL A 407 -11.64 7.20 -21.41
N ASP A 408 -11.91 6.30 -20.48
CA ASP A 408 -13.24 5.78 -20.20
C ASP A 408 -14.05 6.90 -19.51
N VAL A 409 -15.11 7.38 -20.17
CA VAL A 409 -15.87 8.56 -19.74
C VAL A 409 -16.59 8.35 -18.41
N GLU A 410 -16.95 7.11 -18.07
CA GLU A 410 -17.64 6.79 -16.82
C GLU A 410 -16.63 6.71 -15.67
N ASP A 411 -15.57 5.92 -15.84
CA ASP A 411 -14.62 5.65 -14.77
C ASP A 411 -13.62 6.77 -14.49
N ILE A 412 -13.31 7.62 -15.48
CA ILE A 412 -12.35 8.72 -15.29
C ILE A 412 -12.82 9.73 -14.24
N GLN A 413 -14.13 9.81 -13.98
CA GLN A 413 -14.71 10.66 -12.93
C GLN A 413 -14.19 10.30 -11.53
N LEU A 414 -13.71 9.06 -11.33
CA LEU A 414 -13.06 8.65 -10.09
C LEU A 414 -11.81 9.50 -9.82
N LEU A 415 -11.04 9.84 -10.85
CA LEU A 415 -9.85 10.69 -10.73
C LEU A 415 -10.20 12.07 -10.17
N ASP A 416 -11.25 12.68 -10.70
CA ASP A 416 -11.71 14.00 -10.25
C ASP A 416 -12.29 13.92 -8.84
N ARG A 417 -13.07 12.89 -8.52
CA ARG A 417 -13.56 12.65 -7.15
C ARG A 417 -12.43 12.50 -6.14
N VAL A 418 -11.41 11.69 -6.45
CA VAL A 418 -10.27 11.46 -5.55
C VAL A 418 -9.42 12.72 -5.39
N SER A 419 -9.31 13.56 -6.43
CA SER A 419 -8.61 14.85 -6.33
C SER A 419 -9.28 15.84 -5.35
N GLY A 420 -10.59 15.70 -5.15
CA GLY A 420 -11.42 16.57 -4.31
C GLY A 420 -11.65 16.08 -2.87
N ILE A 421 -11.00 15.00 -2.44
CA ILE A 421 -11.24 14.42 -1.10
C ILE A 421 -10.79 15.33 0.05
N ASN A 422 -11.47 15.16 1.18
CA ASN A 422 -11.04 15.67 2.47
C ASN A 422 -9.94 14.76 3.05
N GLU A 423 -8.70 15.26 3.10
CA GLU A 423 -7.55 14.49 3.61
C GLU A 423 -7.54 14.33 5.14
N GLU A 424 -8.35 15.10 5.86
CA GLU A 424 -8.48 15.06 7.32
C GLU A 424 -9.78 14.35 7.77
N ALA A 425 -10.41 13.60 6.86
CA ALA A 425 -11.64 12.87 7.15
C ALA A 425 -11.45 11.84 8.27
N ASN A 426 -12.33 11.86 9.27
CA ASN A 426 -12.31 10.92 10.39
C ASN A 426 -13.06 9.61 10.11
N CYS A 427 -13.91 9.61 9.08
CA CYS A 427 -14.63 8.45 8.59
C CYS A 427 -15.03 8.66 7.12
N VAL A 428 -15.60 7.62 6.50
CA VAL A 428 -16.04 7.65 5.10
C VAL A 428 -17.08 8.74 4.80
N HIS A 429 -17.93 9.12 5.75
CA HIS A 429 -18.93 10.20 5.55
C HIS A 429 -18.30 11.58 5.35
N GLU A 430 -17.12 11.81 5.94
CA GLU A 430 -16.42 13.08 5.84
C GLU A 430 -15.49 13.14 4.62
N LEU A 431 -15.36 12.05 3.87
CA LEU A 431 -14.35 11.89 2.81
C LEU A 431 -14.67 12.72 1.56
N TYR A 432 -15.94 12.78 1.17
CA TYR A 432 -16.41 13.49 -0.01
C TYR A 432 -17.39 14.60 0.38
N GLN A 433 -17.37 15.73 -0.33
CA GLN A 433 -18.16 16.93 -0.01
C GLN A 433 -19.68 16.68 0.05
N ASN A 434 -20.19 15.71 -0.71
CA ASN A 434 -21.62 15.41 -0.78
C ASN A 434 -22.10 14.47 0.35
N GLY A 435 -21.20 14.05 1.26
CA GLY A 435 -21.51 13.13 2.38
C GLY A 435 -21.86 11.69 1.97
N HIS A 436 -22.07 11.45 0.67
CA HIS A 436 -22.28 10.12 0.12
C HIS A 436 -20.92 9.40 0.06
N PRO A 437 -20.80 8.20 0.66
CA PRO A 437 -19.54 7.45 0.69
C PRO A 437 -19.06 7.04 -0.72
N THR A 438 -19.93 7.14 -1.74
CA THR A 438 -19.67 6.70 -3.11
C THR A 438 -20.29 7.58 -4.18
N GLY A 439 -19.77 7.53 -5.40
CA GLY A 439 -20.21 8.34 -6.56
C GLY A 439 -21.56 7.94 -7.18
N GLY A 440 -22.47 7.34 -6.41
CA GLY A 440 -23.78 6.85 -6.86
C GLY A 440 -23.80 5.35 -7.24
N ALA A 441 -24.83 5.01 -8.03
CA ALA A 441 -25.17 3.67 -8.53
C ALA A 441 -23.94 2.91 -9.09
N GLY A 442 -23.74 1.67 -8.64
CA GLY A 442 -22.69 0.77 -9.16
C GLY A 442 -21.31 0.95 -8.49
N SER A 443 -21.29 1.59 -7.32
CA SER A 443 -20.09 1.66 -6.51
C SER A 443 -19.91 0.40 -5.65
N VAL A 444 -18.65 0.04 -5.39
CA VAL A 444 -18.28 -1.12 -4.55
C VAL A 444 -18.99 -1.09 -3.18
N TRP A 445 -19.23 0.09 -2.60
CA TRP A 445 -19.97 0.24 -1.36
C TRP A 445 -21.45 -0.13 -1.52
N GLU A 446 -22.08 0.28 -2.61
CA GLU A 446 -23.49 -0.03 -2.84
C GLU A 446 -23.70 -1.51 -3.15
N ASP A 447 -22.83 -2.06 -3.98
CA ASP A 447 -22.83 -3.48 -4.36
C ASP A 447 -22.58 -4.40 -3.16
N LEU A 448 -21.68 -4.01 -2.25
CA LEU A 448 -21.34 -4.83 -1.08
C LEU A 448 -22.20 -4.53 0.13
N VAL A 449 -22.36 -3.26 0.52
CA VAL A 449 -22.94 -2.88 1.81
C VAL A 449 -24.46 -2.74 1.73
N THR A 450 -24.98 -2.22 0.62
CA THR A 450 -26.41 -1.93 0.44
C THR A 450 -27.15 -2.95 -0.43
N SER A 451 -26.53 -4.11 -0.72
CA SER A 451 -27.17 -5.16 -1.51
C SER A 451 -28.53 -5.57 -0.92
N PRO A 452 -29.61 -5.59 -1.74
CA PRO A 452 -30.94 -5.96 -1.27
C PRO A 452 -31.04 -7.41 -0.79
N GLU A 453 -30.14 -8.29 -1.26
CA GLU A 453 -30.09 -9.70 -0.88
C GLU A 453 -29.41 -9.92 0.47
N ARG A 454 -28.64 -8.94 0.97
CA ARG A 454 -27.83 -9.07 2.18
C ARG A 454 -28.66 -9.49 3.40
N ALA A 455 -29.86 -8.92 3.57
CA ALA A 455 -30.74 -9.28 4.68
C ALA A 455 -31.26 -10.73 4.61
N SER A 456 -31.34 -11.32 3.41
CA SER A 456 -31.68 -12.74 3.25
C SER A 456 -30.49 -13.62 3.58
N ILE A 457 -29.31 -13.25 3.08
CA ILE A 457 -28.04 -13.96 3.35
C ILE A 457 -27.75 -13.97 4.85
N GLN A 458 -27.89 -12.84 5.55
CA GLN A 458 -27.68 -12.75 6.99
C GLN A 458 -28.62 -13.64 7.79
N ARG A 459 -29.89 -13.77 7.40
CA ARG A 459 -30.85 -14.67 8.05
C ARG A 459 -30.45 -16.14 7.89
N GLU A 460 -30.00 -16.52 6.70
CA GLU A 460 -29.51 -17.87 6.41
C GLU A 460 -28.24 -18.17 7.21
N LEU A 461 -27.26 -17.26 7.18
CA LEU A 461 -26.01 -17.36 7.94
C LEU A 461 -26.29 -17.47 9.44
N LYS A 462 -27.18 -16.62 10.00
CA LYS A 462 -27.55 -16.67 11.42
C LYS A 462 -28.07 -18.06 11.82
N ALA A 463 -28.97 -18.64 11.03
CA ALA A 463 -29.52 -19.96 11.33
C ALA A 463 -28.44 -21.06 11.26
N ALA A 464 -27.59 -21.04 10.23
CA ALA A 464 -26.51 -22.01 10.05
C ALA A 464 -25.43 -21.89 11.14
N ILE A 465 -25.06 -20.67 11.52
CA ILE A 465 -24.07 -20.39 12.58
C ILE A 465 -24.58 -20.90 13.91
N LEU A 466 -25.79 -20.52 14.33
CA LEU A 466 -26.34 -20.97 15.62
C LEU A 466 -26.49 -22.50 15.70
N LYS A 467 -26.84 -23.15 14.59
CA LYS A 467 -26.87 -24.62 14.49
C LYS A 467 -25.47 -25.22 14.65
N SER A 468 -24.46 -24.62 14.03
CA SER A 468 -23.08 -25.12 14.06
C SER A 468 -22.44 -24.89 15.43
N GLU A 469 -22.64 -23.73 16.05
CA GLU A 469 -22.23 -23.43 17.43
C GLU A 469 -22.78 -24.44 18.44
N ALA A 470 -24.03 -24.89 18.27
CA ALA A 470 -24.61 -25.93 19.12
C ALA A 470 -23.93 -27.31 18.98
N CYS A 471 -23.21 -27.56 17.88
CA CYS A 471 -22.43 -28.78 17.67
C CYS A 471 -21.02 -28.73 18.28
N PHE A 472 -20.53 -27.53 18.64
CA PHE A 472 -19.23 -27.34 19.27
C PHE A 472 -19.45 -26.84 20.71
N PRO A 473 -19.51 -27.72 21.72
CA PRO A 473 -19.70 -27.28 23.10
C PRO A 473 -18.54 -26.36 23.51
N SER A 474 -18.89 -25.24 24.15
CA SER A 474 -17.92 -24.30 24.73
C SER A 474 -16.92 -25.03 25.64
N PRO A 475 -15.63 -24.63 25.64
CA PRO A 475 -14.64 -25.19 26.56
C PRO A 475 -14.96 -24.93 28.04
#